data_AF-A0A017T2U9-F1
#
_entry.id   AF-A0A017T2U9-F1
#
_cell.length_a   1.000
_cell.length_b   1.000
_cell.length_c   1.000
_cell.angle_alpha   90.00
_cell.angle_beta   90.00
_cell.angle_gamma   90.00
#
_symmetry.space_group_name_H-M   'P 1'
#
loop_
_entity.id
_entity.type
_entity.pdbx_description
1 polymer ?
#
loop_
_entity_poly.entity_id
_entity_poly.type
_entity_poly.pdbx_seq_one_letter_code
_entity_poly.pdbx_strand_id
1 'polypeptide(L)'
;MTPRFLALFVVLLGCSSSEDLDTPSGSTTPPPSNGDNEPLPPIADGTDCDSGDFELRSLGTVALEGETFKVVTATPCAYVLSHVQGKKDFPIEEHETFYVVDSHFEIPYIPGVMDSVAYTPGDKNKGWATGMDVEAEVANLGALPVLYHVTPGYEYGYFTEYDDDLGDIFGAFRPTWRFIKNGSDVSLRFFAPPDTEWPRHRGGWNPKEINQEIGFGFLVDTDGKVYVPKGVPLGRQGWDDGLRCVVINKATQPVPVTRTQFPGDESYYMAETLLPGYASISSPGHLYWGHKGKPMVDVAKWDGTLPGNFDKPFIWGCSADGYNVGHAEGFTWPELRAEMRDEYLAGNIEAIPQEHLYRIKLYRQDDPGSAAVLQGELFYEWDGDEWLPRATGDGLITIDQARSTYRISGHLGDGQRAFIVIEDL
;
A
#
# COMPACT_ATOMS: atom_id res chain seq x y z
N MET A 1 -39.30 -66.57 -6.15
CA MET A 1 -38.29 -67.67 -6.24
C MET A 1 -37.41 -67.38 -7.44
N THR A 2 -36.09 -67.62 -7.35
CA THR A 2 -35.15 -67.60 -8.48
C THR A 2 -34.99 -68.99 -9.11
N PRO A 3 -34.54 -69.10 -10.37
CA PRO A 3 -33.14 -69.47 -10.66
C PRO A 3 -32.42 -68.44 -11.57
N ARG A 4 -31.12 -68.14 -11.39
CA ARG A 4 -29.88 -68.81 -11.92
C ARG A 4 -29.78 -68.76 -13.46
N PHE A 5 -28.69 -68.29 -14.09
CA PHE A 5 -27.28 -68.78 -14.14
C PHE A 5 -26.37 -67.77 -14.93
N LEU A 6 -25.02 -67.79 -15.06
CA LEU A 6 -23.89 -68.65 -14.63
C LEU A 6 -22.56 -67.81 -14.44
N ALA A 7 -21.51 -68.47 -13.95
CA ALA A 7 -20.05 -68.18 -13.83
C ALA A 7 -19.33 -67.08 -14.68
N LEU A 8 -18.58 -66.21 -13.99
CA LEU A 8 -17.11 -66.28 -13.73
C LEU A 8 -16.14 -66.74 -14.86
N PHE A 9 -15.13 -65.92 -15.18
CA PHE A 9 -13.71 -66.32 -15.26
C PHE A 9 -12.75 -65.12 -15.10
N VAL A 10 -11.46 -65.36 -14.79
CA VAL A 10 -10.41 -64.34 -14.53
C VAL A 10 -9.17 -64.60 -15.38
N VAL A 11 -8.55 -63.55 -15.92
CA VAL A 11 -7.15 -63.52 -16.40
C VAL A 11 -6.50 -62.18 -16.03
N LEU A 12 -5.21 -62.20 -15.67
CA LEU A 12 -4.35 -61.05 -15.40
C LEU A 12 -3.15 -61.06 -16.37
N LEU A 13 -2.47 -59.90 -16.48
CA LEU A 13 -1.15 -59.62 -17.10
C LEU A 13 -1.18 -58.92 -18.49
N GLY A 14 -0.36 -57.87 -18.61
CA GLY A 14 -0.03 -57.17 -19.86
C GLY A 14 0.20 -55.67 -19.65
N CYS A 15 1.46 -55.21 -19.61
CA CYS A 15 1.81 -53.80 -19.42
C CYS A 15 2.31 -53.16 -20.73
N SER A 16 1.87 -51.94 -21.06
CA SER A 16 2.69 -50.93 -21.76
C SER A 16 2.02 -49.54 -21.81
N SER A 17 2.67 -48.56 -21.18
CA SER A 17 2.86 -47.13 -21.59
C SER A 17 1.77 -46.30 -22.30
N SER A 18 1.78 -44.99 -21.96
CA SER A 18 1.31 -43.81 -22.73
C SER A 18 -0.19 -43.69 -23.05
N GLU A 19 -0.83 -42.52 -22.91
CA GLU A 19 -0.48 -41.26 -22.24
C GLU A 19 -1.78 -40.45 -22.09
N ASP A 20 -2.24 -40.17 -20.87
CA ASP A 20 -3.43 -39.35 -20.61
C ASP A 20 -3.01 -37.99 -20.01
N LEU A 21 -3.12 -36.93 -20.82
CA LEU A 21 -3.01 -35.54 -20.37
C LEU A 21 -4.05 -34.69 -21.10
N ASP A 22 -5.26 -34.62 -20.53
CA ASP A 22 -6.17 -33.50 -20.71
C ASP A 22 -7.16 -33.44 -19.55
N THR A 23 -7.06 -32.41 -18.70
CA THR A 23 -8.06 -32.10 -17.67
C THR A 23 -8.01 -30.60 -17.38
N PRO A 24 -9.01 -29.81 -17.79
CA PRO A 24 -8.98 -28.37 -17.62
C PRO A 24 -9.27 -27.99 -16.15
N SER A 25 -8.21 -27.82 -15.36
CA SER A 25 -8.32 -27.20 -14.03
C SER A 25 -8.64 -25.71 -14.18
N GLY A 26 -9.89 -25.35 -13.92
CA GLY A 26 -10.36 -23.97 -14.04
C GLY A 26 -11.85 -23.88 -13.75
N SER A 27 -12.19 -23.48 -12.52
CA SER A 27 -13.57 -23.15 -12.17
C SER A 27 -14.08 -22.01 -13.06
N THR A 28 -15.20 -22.25 -13.74
CA THR A 28 -15.97 -21.20 -14.45
C THR A 28 -17.07 -20.60 -13.57
N THR A 29 -17.10 -20.93 -12.28
CA THR A 29 -18.00 -20.26 -11.34
C THR A 29 -17.61 -18.79 -11.25
N PRO A 30 -18.56 -17.84 -11.40
CA PRO A 30 -18.32 -16.44 -11.09
C PRO A 30 -17.74 -16.28 -9.67
N PRO A 31 -17.05 -15.17 -9.35
CA PRO A 31 -16.80 -14.84 -7.95
C PRO A 31 -18.14 -14.89 -7.19
N PRO A 32 -18.14 -15.30 -5.90
CA PRO A 32 -19.36 -15.21 -5.11
C PRO A 32 -19.84 -13.76 -5.18
N SER A 33 -21.09 -13.56 -5.61
CA SER A 33 -21.70 -12.24 -5.55
C SER A 33 -21.61 -11.75 -4.11
N ASN A 34 -20.90 -10.65 -3.87
CA ASN A 34 -20.87 -10.01 -2.56
C ASN A 34 -22.32 -9.80 -2.13
N GLY A 35 -22.73 -10.52 -1.07
CA GLY A 35 -24.11 -10.50 -0.59
C GLY A 35 -24.53 -9.09 -0.24
N ASP A 36 -25.79 -8.76 -0.53
CA ASP A 36 -26.34 -7.41 -0.50
C ASP A 36 -25.79 -6.51 0.62
N ASN A 37 -25.00 -5.51 0.22
CA ASN A 37 -24.49 -4.39 1.03
C ASN A 37 -23.40 -4.72 2.08
N GLU A 38 -22.13 -4.68 1.68
CA GLU A 38 -21.22 -3.79 2.40
C GLU A 38 -21.48 -2.37 1.84
N PRO A 39 -22.01 -1.42 2.64
CA PRO A 39 -22.17 -0.05 2.17
C PRO A 39 -20.78 0.58 1.98
N LEU A 40 -20.63 1.41 0.96
CA LEU A 40 -19.49 2.32 0.86
C LEU A 40 -19.34 3.07 2.20
N PRO A 41 -18.13 3.19 2.77
CA PRO A 41 -17.93 3.94 4.00
C PRO A 41 -18.46 5.36 3.77
N PRO A 42 -19.32 5.91 4.66
CA PRO A 42 -19.95 7.19 4.41
C PRO A 42 -18.88 8.26 4.26
N ILE A 43 -18.85 8.90 3.08
CA ILE A 43 -18.18 10.19 2.90
C ILE A 43 -18.72 11.09 4.00
N ALA A 44 -17.83 11.59 4.84
CA ALA A 44 -18.24 12.30 6.04
C ALA A 44 -18.75 13.70 5.67
N ASP A 45 -19.63 14.28 6.50
CA ASP A 45 -19.80 15.73 6.51
C ASP A 45 -18.43 16.38 6.83
N GLY A 46 -17.81 16.91 5.79
CA GLY A 46 -16.39 17.25 5.71
C GLY A 46 -16.02 17.65 4.29
N THR A 47 -14.75 17.98 4.08
CA THR A 47 -14.25 18.45 2.79
C THR A 47 -14.32 17.36 1.72
N ASP A 48 -14.94 17.69 0.59
CA ASP A 48 -14.81 16.97 -0.68
C ASP A 48 -13.85 17.72 -1.62
N CYS A 49 -13.42 17.07 -2.70
CA CYS A 49 -12.47 17.67 -3.64
C CYS A 49 -13.05 18.75 -4.54
N ASP A 50 -14.34 19.09 -4.43
CA ASP A 50 -14.92 20.27 -5.08
C ASP A 50 -15.08 21.45 -4.07
N SER A 51 -14.77 21.24 -2.79
CA SER A 51 -14.85 22.23 -1.69
C SER A 51 -13.54 22.46 -0.91
N GLY A 52 -12.49 21.66 -1.12
CA GLY A 52 -11.15 21.92 -0.57
C GLY A 52 -10.08 20.86 -0.91
N ASP A 53 -8.95 20.91 -0.20
CA ASP A 53 -7.68 20.28 -0.65
C ASP A 53 -7.57 18.75 -0.43
N PHE A 54 -8.47 18.16 0.37
CA PHE A 54 -8.45 16.74 0.75
C PHE A 54 -9.84 16.11 0.71
N GLU A 55 -9.95 14.88 0.22
CA GLU A 55 -11.09 14.00 0.48
C GLU A 55 -10.96 13.39 1.89
N LEU A 56 -12.00 13.51 2.72
CA LEU A 56 -12.02 12.98 4.09
C LEU A 56 -12.99 11.81 4.26
N ARG A 57 -12.47 10.61 4.56
CA ARG A 57 -13.28 9.42 4.90
C ARG A 57 -13.24 9.19 6.41
N SER A 58 -14.40 9.20 7.08
CA SER A 58 -14.47 9.02 8.53
C SER A 58 -14.61 7.56 8.92
N LEU A 59 -13.73 7.10 9.81
CA LEU A 59 -13.62 5.70 10.24
C LEU A 59 -14.18 5.46 11.65
N GLY A 60 -14.29 6.50 12.47
CA GLY A 60 -14.81 6.40 13.83
C GLY A 60 -14.28 7.49 14.75
N THR A 61 -14.17 7.19 16.04
CA THR A 61 -13.61 8.10 17.05
C THR A 61 -12.75 7.34 18.06
N VAL A 62 -11.66 7.97 18.50
CA VAL A 62 -10.78 7.51 19.58
C VAL A 62 -10.71 8.58 20.67
N ALA A 63 -10.36 8.18 21.89
CA ALA A 63 -10.15 9.11 22.99
C ALA A 63 -8.81 8.85 23.69
N LEU A 64 -8.09 9.92 24.01
CA LEU A 64 -6.81 9.92 24.73
C LEU A 64 -6.79 11.10 25.71
N GLU A 65 -6.37 10.86 26.95
CA GLU A 65 -6.26 11.89 28.02
C GLU A 65 -7.54 12.71 28.30
N GLY A 66 -8.72 12.22 27.85
CA GLY A 66 -10.03 12.89 27.99
C GLY A 66 -10.45 13.73 26.78
N GLU A 67 -9.59 13.82 25.76
CA GLU A 67 -9.89 14.45 24.46
C GLU A 67 -10.36 13.37 23.45
N THR A 68 -11.32 13.71 22.59
CA THR A 68 -11.91 12.79 21.60
C THR A 68 -11.60 13.27 20.18
N PHE A 69 -10.98 12.42 19.38
CA PHE A 69 -10.58 12.68 18.01
C PHE A 69 -11.45 11.90 17.04
N LYS A 70 -11.85 12.53 15.93
CA LYS A 70 -12.36 11.81 14.76
C LYS A 70 -11.19 11.03 14.15
N VAL A 71 -11.38 9.73 13.92
CA VAL A 71 -10.48 8.95 13.07
C VAL A 71 -10.93 9.15 11.63
N VAL A 72 -10.08 9.74 10.81
CA VAL A 72 -10.31 9.95 9.38
C VAL A 72 -9.09 9.49 8.59
N THR A 73 -9.27 9.25 7.31
CA THR A 73 -8.17 9.23 6.34
C THR A 73 -8.35 10.38 5.38
N ALA A 74 -7.28 11.16 5.18
CA ALA A 74 -7.28 12.34 4.33
C ALA A 74 -6.40 12.10 3.09
N THR A 75 -7.04 12.10 1.93
CA THR A 75 -6.38 11.89 0.63
C THR A 75 -6.26 13.25 -0.07
N PRO A 76 -5.06 13.77 -0.38
CA PRO A 76 -4.94 15.04 -1.10
C PRO A 76 -5.57 14.92 -2.50
N CYS A 77 -6.38 15.89 -2.91
CA CYS A 77 -7.28 15.73 -4.06
C CYS A 77 -6.59 15.51 -5.41
N ALA A 78 -5.31 15.89 -5.55
CA ALA A 78 -4.47 15.55 -6.71
C ALA A 78 -4.17 14.04 -6.86
N TYR A 79 -4.49 13.23 -5.84
CA TYR A 79 -4.34 11.77 -5.83
C TYR A 79 -5.69 11.03 -5.78
N VAL A 80 -6.81 11.76 -5.72
CA VAL A 80 -8.15 11.16 -5.66
C VAL A 80 -8.61 10.83 -7.08
N LEU A 81 -8.60 9.54 -7.43
CA LEU A 81 -8.83 9.09 -8.80
C LEU A 81 -10.18 9.53 -9.38
N SER A 82 -11.25 9.50 -8.58
CA SER A 82 -12.58 9.96 -8.97
C SER A 82 -12.63 11.46 -9.30
N HIS A 83 -11.80 12.28 -8.63
CA HIS A 83 -11.69 13.71 -8.89
C HIS A 83 -10.82 14.01 -10.12
N VAL A 84 -9.70 13.29 -10.29
CA VAL A 84 -8.75 13.49 -11.39
C VAL A 84 -9.29 12.94 -12.72
N GLN A 85 -9.75 11.68 -12.73
CA GLN A 85 -10.14 10.95 -13.93
C GLN A 85 -11.65 10.86 -14.15
N GLY A 86 -12.49 11.00 -13.10
CA GLY A 86 -13.96 10.99 -13.23
C GLY A 86 -14.57 12.20 -13.95
N LYS A 87 -13.72 13.13 -14.43
CA LYS A 87 -14.07 14.25 -15.30
C LYS A 87 -13.61 14.02 -16.76
N LYS A 88 -12.96 12.89 -17.07
CA LYS A 88 -12.65 12.40 -18.43
C LYS A 88 -13.70 11.40 -18.91
N ASP A 89 -13.80 11.25 -20.23
CA ASP A 89 -14.63 10.24 -20.89
C ASP A 89 -13.70 9.26 -21.62
N PHE A 90 -13.79 7.97 -21.27
CA PHE A 90 -12.99 6.90 -21.85
C PHE A 90 -13.94 5.83 -22.41
N PRO A 91 -13.76 5.35 -23.66
CA PRO A 91 -14.57 4.24 -24.19
C PRO A 91 -14.42 2.98 -23.34
N ILE A 92 -15.54 2.43 -22.87
CA ILE A 92 -15.60 1.18 -22.08
C ILE A 92 -16.32 0.09 -22.87
N GLU A 93 -15.66 -1.05 -23.09
CA GLU A 93 -16.31 -2.31 -23.46
C GLU A 93 -16.55 -3.15 -22.19
N GLU A 94 -17.75 -3.73 -22.07
CA GLU A 94 -18.18 -4.47 -20.89
C GLU A 94 -18.25 -5.98 -21.17
N HIS A 95 -17.46 -6.77 -20.43
CA HIS A 95 -17.50 -8.24 -20.44
C HIS A 95 -18.07 -8.79 -19.13
N GLU A 96 -18.23 -10.11 -19.03
CA GLU A 96 -18.81 -10.77 -17.85
C GLU A 96 -17.99 -10.51 -16.56
N THR A 97 -16.66 -10.67 -16.62
CA THR A 97 -15.77 -10.58 -15.44
C THR A 97 -14.88 -9.33 -15.38
N PHE A 98 -14.85 -8.51 -16.42
CA PHE A 98 -13.99 -7.32 -16.53
C PHE A 98 -14.57 -6.26 -17.48
N TYR A 99 -13.94 -5.08 -17.47
CA TYR A 99 -14.09 -4.03 -18.47
C TYR A 99 -12.79 -3.89 -19.27
N VAL A 100 -12.90 -3.46 -20.53
CA VAL A 100 -11.76 -2.94 -21.32
C VAL A 100 -11.98 -1.45 -21.50
N VAL A 101 -11.03 -0.63 -21.05
CA VAL A 101 -11.11 0.83 -21.11
C VAL A 101 -10.04 1.38 -22.03
N ASP A 102 -10.42 1.99 -23.16
CA ASP A 102 -9.49 2.72 -24.00
C ASP A 102 -9.14 4.05 -23.32
N SER A 103 -8.01 4.03 -22.60
CA SER A 103 -7.54 5.11 -21.73
C SER A 103 -6.15 5.61 -22.12
N HIS A 104 -5.66 5.21 -23.30
CA HIS A 104 -4.40 5.66 -23.89
C HIS A 104 -3.21 5.58 -22.91
N PHE A 105 -3.08 4.42 -22.27
CA PHE A 105 -2.10 4.08 -21.23
C PHE A 105 -2.22 4.86 -19.90
N GLU A 106 -3.26 5.66 -19.68
CA GLU A 106 -3.58 6.23 -18.36
C GLU A 106 -4.28 5.21 -17.45
N ILE A 107 -4.22 5.41 -16.12
CA ILE A 107 -5.10 4.67 -15.21
C ILE A 107 -6.55 5.19 -15.36
N PRO A 108 -7.55 4.35 -15.71
CA PRO A 108 -8.92 4.80 -15.90
C PRO A 108 -9.64 5.04 -14.56
N TYR A 109 -10.90 5.49 -14.60
CA TYR A 109 -11.80 5.48 -13.44
C TYR A 109 -13.15 4.86 -13.82
N ILE A 110 -13.59 3.87 -13.03
CA ILE A 110 -14.90 3.24 -13.13
C ILE A 110 -15.59 3.36 -11.75
N PRO A 111 -16.69 4.12 -11.64
CA PRO A 111 -17.42 4.29 -10.38
C PRO A 111 -17.85 2.97 -9.74
N GLY A 112 -17.78 2.86 -8.42
CA GLY A 112 -18.12 1.65 -7.65
C GLY A 112 -17.07 0.54 -7.72
N VAL A 113 -16.11 0.61 -8.64
CA VAL A 113 -15.03 -0.38 -8.83
C VAL A 113 -13.69 0.19 -8.42
N MET A 114 -13.45 1.46 -8.75
CA MET A 114 -12.16 2.14 -8.60
C MET A 114 -12.19 3.26 -7.55
N ASP A 115 -13.26 3.37 -6.76
CA ASP A 115 -13.46 4.46 -5.77
C ASP A 115 -12.42 4.46 -4.63
N SER A 116 -11.76 3.32 -4.40
CA SER A 116 -10.63 3.21 -3.46
C SER A 116 -9.27 3.30 -4.15
N VAL A 117 -9.18 3.37 -5.48
CA VAL A 117 -7.89 3.46 -6.19
C VAL A 117 -7.38 4.91 -6.13
N ALA A 118 -6.08 5.07 -5.91
CA ALA A 118 -5.42 6.37 -5.87
C ALA A 118 -4.63 6.63 -7.15
N TYR A 119 -4.66 7.88 -7.61
CA TYR A 119 -3.91 8.37 -8.77
C TYR A 119 -2.51 8.83 -8.35
N THR A 120 -1.46 8.39 -9.05
CA THR A 120 -0.09 8.91 -8.88
C THR A 120 0.21 10.04 -9.88
N PRO A 121 0.48 11.29 -9.43
CA PRO A 121 0.88 12.36 -10.33
C PRO A 121 2.20 12.07 -11.07
N GLY A 122 2.22 12.35 -12.37
CA GLY A 122 3.42 12.33 -13.21
C GLY A 122 3.11 12.09 -14.69
N ASP A 123 3.92 12.68 -15.58
CA ASP A 123 3.68 12.64 -17.03
C ASP A 123 4.00 11.26 -17.65
N LYS A 124 5.04 10.58 -17.13
CA LYS A 124 5.48 9.25 -17.59
C LYS A 124 4.59 8.13 -17.09
N ASN A 125 4.17 8.23 -15.83
CA ASN A 125 3.44 7.18 -15.15
C ASN A 125 1.92 7.35 -15.21
N LYS A 126 1.37 8.45 -15.73
CA LYS A 126 -0.06 8.61 -16.09
C LYS A 126 -1.06 8.09 -15.03
N GLY A 127 -0.74 8.25 -13.73
CA GLY A 127 -1.55 7.77 -12.61
C GLY A 127 -1.15 6.45 -11.95
N TRP A 128 -0.21 5.69 -12.54
CA TRP A 128 0.19 4.35 -12.10
C TRP A 128 1.14 4.32 -10.89
N ALA A 129 1.18 3.20 -10.16
CA ALA A 129 2.09 2.96 -9.04
C ALA A 129 3.47 2.47 -9.51
N THR A 130 4.11 3.26 -10.38
CA THR A 130 5.44 2.98 -10.95
C THR A 130 6.13 4.29 -11.34
N GLY A 131 7.48 4.29 -11.36
CA GLY A 131 8.29 5.33 -11.97
C GLY A 131 8.52 5.15 -13.49
N MET A 132 8.08 4.01 -14.06
CA MET A 132 8.31 3.65 -15.46
C MET A 132 7.41 4.44 -16.44
N ASP A 133 7.87 4.51 -17.69
CA ASP A 133 7.03 4.91 -18.81
C ASP A 133 6.23 3.69 -19.30
N VAL A 134 4.95 3.64 -18.94
CA VAL A 134 4.07 2.49 -19.23
C VAL A 134 3.84 2.31 -20.73
N GLU A 135 3.83 3.40 -21.51
CA GLU A 135 3.63 3.34 -22.96
C GLU A 135 4.88 2.78 -23.66
N ALA A 136 6.07 3.25 -23.28
CA ALA A 136 7.34 2.72 -23.79
C ALA A 136 7.56 1.25 -23.42
N GLU A 137 7.27 0.85 -22.18
CA GLU A 137 7.44 -0.55 -21.77
C GLU A 137 6.40 -1.48 -22.37
N VAL A 138 5.13 -1.06 -22.51
CA VAL A 138 4.16 -1.85 -23.29
C VAL A 138 4.60 -2.00 -24.76
N ALA A 139 5.21 -0.98 -25.37
CA ALA A 139 5.75 -1.09 -26.73
C ALA A 139 6.94 -2.08 -26.84
N ASN A 140 7.76 -2.20 -25.79
CA ASN A 140 8.86 -3.18 -25.72
C ASN A 140 8.37 -4.63 -25.54
N LEU A 141 7.24 -4.80 -24.83
CA LEU A 141 6.83 -6.04 -24.18
C LEU A 141 5.51 -6.62 -24.75
N GLY A 142 4.65 -5.85 -25.42
CA GLY A 142 3.42 -6.33 -26.09
C GLY A 142 2.18 -6.47 -25.17
N ALA A 143 2.41 -6.48 -23.86
CA ALA A 143 1.47 -6.14 -22.80
C ALA A 143 2.28 -5.93 -21.51
N LEU A 144 1.72 -5.22 -20.52
CA LEU A 144 2.35 -5.00 -19.22
C LEU A 144 1.29 -5.13 -18.11
N PRO A 145 1.47 -6.01 -17.11
CA PRO A 145 0.76 -5.88 -15.84
C PRO A 145 1.32 -4.65 -15.10
N VAL A 146 0.45 -3.69 -14.76
CA VAL A 146 0.86 -2.45 -14.10
C VAL A 146 0.25 -2.37 -12.69
N LEU A 147 1.09 -1.93 -11.76
CA LEU A 147 0.74 -1.75 -10.36
C LEU A 147 -0.07 -0.46 -10.16
N TYR A 148 -1.02 -0.51 -9.23
CA TYR A 148 -1.79 0.64 -8.76
C TYR A 148 -1.76 0.72 -7.23
N HIS A 149 -2.19 1.86 -6.69
CA HIS A 149 -2.37 2.09 -5.25
C HIS A 149 -3.84 2.18 -4.87
N VAL A 150 -4.14 1.97 -3.59
CA VAL A 150 -5.43 2.30 -2.99
C VAL A 150 -5.33 3.20 -1.77
N THR A 151 -6.45 3.82 -1.42
CA THR A 151 -6.71 4.58 -0.19
C THR A 151 -7.98 4.12 0.53
N PRO A 152 -7.97 4.06 1.87
CA PRO A 152 -6.79 4.10 2.72
C PRO A 152 -6.10 2.72 2.83
N GLY A 153 -4.78 2.72 2.74
CA GLY A 153 -3.92 1.85 3.55
C GLY A 153 -3.87 0.34 3.36
N TYR A 154 -4.29 -0.25 2.23
CA TYR A 154 -4.05 -1.68 1.98
C TYR A 154 -3.51 -2.00 0.58
N GLU A 155 -2.17 -2.14 0.52
CA GLU A 155 -1.40 -2.85 -0.51
C GLU A 155 -1.38 -2.28 -1.93
N TYR A 156 -0.35 -2.71 -2.68
CA TYR A 156 -0.20 -2.50 -4.11
C TYR A 156 -0.98 -3.57 -4.89
N GLY A 157 -1.15 -3.39 -6.20
CA GLY A 157 -1.66 -4.40 -7.15
C GLY A 157 -0.80 -5.67 -7.36
N TYR A 158 -0.16 -6.18 -6.29
CA TYR A 158 0.75 -7.33 -6.18
C TYR A 158 2.14 -7.20 -6.83
N PHE A 159 3.16 -7.11 -5.98
CA PHE A 159 4.50 -7.64 -6.24
C PHE A 159 4.91 -8.47 -5.02
N THR A 160 5.51 -9.65 -5.24
CA THR A 160 6.08 -10.48 -4.16
C THR A 160 7.49 -10.87 -4.52
N GLU A 161 8.46 -10.11 -4.02
CA GLU A 161 9.83 -10.63 -3.89
C GLU A 161 9.87 -11.56 -2.67
N TYR A 162 10.63 -12.65 -2.78
CA TYR A 162 10.76 -13.67 -1.74
C TYR A 162 12.25 -13.76 -1.36
N ASP A 163 12.57 -13.63 -0.08
CA ASP A 163 13.91 -13.88 0.45
C ASP A 163 14.04 -15.38 0.75
N ASP A 164 14.85 -16.08 -0.05
CA ASP A 164 14.84 -17.55 -0.18
C ASP A 164 15.19 -18.29 1.14
N ASP A 165 15.85 -17.64 2.09
CA ASP A 165 16.47 -18.28 3.26
C ASP A 165 15.56 -18.45 4.51
N LEU A 166 14.39 -17.78 4.58
CA LEU A 166 13.60 -17.71 5.84
C LEU A 166 12.43 -18.70 6.00
N GLY A 167 11.89 -19.23 4.89
CA GLY A 167 10.90 -20.32 4.89
C GLY A 167 9.43 -19.94 5.16
N ASP A 168 8.56 -20.31 4.21
CA ASP A 168 7.09 -20.37 4.32
C ASP A 168 6.33 -19.07 4.65
N ILE A 169 6.61 -18.00 3.90
CA ILE A 169 5.72 -16.83 3.79
C ILE A 169 4.53 -17.02 2.81
N PHE A 170 4.21 -18.26 2.43
CA PHE A 170 3.11 -18.57 1.49
C PHE A 170 1.69 -18.36 2.05
N GLY A 171 1.53 -18.12 3.36
CA GLY A 171 0.22 -17.91 4.01
C GLY A 171 -0.50 -16.59 3.70
N ALA A 172 -0.01 -15.78 2.75
CA ALA A 172 -0.52 -14.43 2.47
C ALA A 172 -1.20 -14.23 1.10
N PHE A 173 -1.34 -15.27 0.28
CA PHE A 173 -1.96 -15.15 -1.05
C PHE A 173 -3.48 -14.98 -0.97
N ARG A 174 -3.94 -13.72 -1.06
CA ARG A 174 -5.37 -13.36 -1.11
C ARG A 174 -6.02 -13.76 -2.45
N PRO A 175 -7.35 -13.97 -2.50
CA PRO A 175 -8.08 -14.18 -3.76
C PRO A 175 -8.03 -12.98 -4.71
N THR A 176 -7.88 -13.22 -6.01
CA THR A 176 -7.50 -12.18 -7.01
C THR A 176 -7.72 -12.65 -8.46
N TRP A 177 -7.30 -11.88 -9.47
CA TRP A 177 -7.71 -12.03 -10.89
C TRP A 177 -6.58 -12.40 -11.87
N ARG A 178 -6.60 -13.65 -12.34
CA ARG A 178 -5.63 -14.17 -13.33
C ARG A 178 -5.98 -13.72 -14.75
N PHE A 179 -5.00 -13.14 -15.44
CA PHE A 179 -5.06 -12.80 -16.86
C PHE A 179 -4.57 -13.96 -17.75
N ILE A 180 -5.19 -14.12 -18.92
CA ILE A 180 -4.77 -15.05 -19.99
C ILE A 180 -5.00 -14.35 -21.33
N LYS A 181 -3.94 -14.12 -22.15
CA LYS A 181 -4.00 -13.40 -23.44
C LYS A 181 -3.55 -14.28 -24.61
N ASN A 182 -4.51 -14.97 -25.24
CA ASN A 182 -4.25 -15.84 -26.39
C ASN A 182 -4.26 -15.02 -27.69
N GLY A 183 -3.21 -14.24 -27.93
CA GLY A 183 -3.11 -13.35 -29.09
C GLY A 183 -3.96 -12.09 -28.89
N SER A 184 -5.07 -11.97 -29.63
CA SER A 184 -6.11 -10.95 -29.40
C SER A 184 -6.99 -11.26 -28.19
N ASP A 185 -7.13 -12.54 -27.84
CA ASP A 185 -8.22 -13.00 -27.00
C ASP A 185 -7.81 -12.96 -25.53
N VAL A 186 -8.23 -11.90 -24.82
CA VAL A 186 -8.00 -11.74 -23.38
C VAL A 186 -9.17 -12.33 -22.60
N SER A 187 -8.87 -13.14 -21.58
CA SER A 187 -9.85 -13.61 -20.60
C SER A 187 -9.34 -13.44 -19.17
N LEU A 188 -10.27 -13.13 -18.26
CA LEU A 188 -9.99 -12.88 -16.85
C LEU A 188 -10.73 -13.87 -15.95
N ARG A 189 -10.00 -14.57 -15.09
CA ARG A 189 -10.55 -15.60 -14.19
C ARG A 189 -10.27 -15.25 -12.74
N PHE A 190 -11.29 -15.37 -11.88
CA PHE A 190 -11.11 -15.24 -10.44
C PHE A 190 -10.39 -16.47 -9.89
N PHE A 191 -9.39 -16.25 -9.05
CA PHE A 191 -8.57 -17.27 -8.42
C PHE A 191 -8.57 -17.06 -6.91
N ALA A 192 -9.23 -17.96 -6.19
CA ALA A 192 -9.11 -18.10 -4.74
C ALA A 192 -8.24 -19.34 -4.46
N PRO A 193 -6.99 -19.17 -3.97
CA PRO A 193 -6.12 -20.31 -3.71
C PRO A 193 -6.64 -21.17 -2.55
N PRO A 194 -6.62 -22.51 -2.66
CA PRO A 194 -6.27 -23.35 -1.51
C PRO A 194 -4.76 -23.19 -1.22
N ASP A 195 -4.36 -23.33 0.04
CA ASP A 195 -3.07 -22.85 0.61
C ASP A 195 -1.75 -23.39 -0.01
N THR A 196 -1.77 -24.21 -1.06
CA THR A 196 -0.60 -24.99 -1.50
C THR A 196 -0.24 -24.94 -2.99
N GLU A 197 -1.14 -24.52 -3.89
CA GLU A 197 -0.93 -24.67 -5.35
C GLU A 197 -0.97 -23.34 -6.12
N TRP A 198 0.06 -22.52 -5.89
CA TRP A 198 0.40 -21.41 -6.78
C TRP A 198 1.29 -21.91 -7.94
N PRO A 199 1.08 -21.46 -9.20
CA PRO A 199 1.94 -21.79 -10.33
C PRO A 199 3.29 -21.04 -10.22
N ARG A 200 4.17 -21.53 -9.33
CA ARG A 200 5.48 -20.92 -8.99
C ARG A 200 6.21 -20.41 -10.23
N HIS A 201 6.80 -19.20 -10.16
CA HIS A 201 7.54 -18.50 -11.23
C HIS A 201 8.83 -19.22 -11.74
N ARG A 202 8.79 -20.53 -11.98
CA ARG A 202 9.88 -21.36 -12.53
C ARG A 202 9.97 -21.21 -14.05
N GLY A 203 10.22 -19.99 -14.52
CA GLY A 203 10.36 -19.67 -15.94
C GLY A 203 10.76 -18.22 -16.23
N GLY A 204 10.45 -17.29 -15.33
CA GLY A 204 10.54 -15.85 -15.59
C GLY A 204 9.39 -15.37 -16.47
N TRP A 205 9.05 -14.09 -16.34
CA TRP A 205 8.09 -13.47 -17.26
C TRP A 205 8.76 -13.26 -18.62
N ASN A 206 8.23 -13.90 -19.66
CA ASN A 206 8.54 -13.55 -21.04
C ASN A 206 7.29 -12.93 -21.68
N PRO A 207 7.20 -11.58 -21.76
CA PRO A 207 6.07 -10.89 -22.37
C PRO A 207 5.73 -11.35 -23.80
N LYS A 208 6.68 -11.97 -24.50
CA LYS A 208 6.56 -12.42 -25.89
C LYS A 208 6.08 -13.86 -26.02
N GLU A 209 5.78 -14.54 -24.90
CA GLU A 209 5.21 -15.88 -24.85
C GLU A 209 3.70 -15.83 -24.53
N ILE A 210 2.90 -16.17 -25.55
CA ILE A 210 1.44 -15.95 -25.59
C ILE A 210 0.62 -16.76 -24.57
N ASN A 211 1.24 -17.72 -23.85
CA ASN A 211 0.52 -18.66 -22.98
C ASN A 211 0.88 -18.53 -21.48
N GLN A 212 1.57 -17.45 -21.06
CA GLN A 212 2.00 -17.32 -19.66
C GLN A 212 0.85 -16.95 -18.70
N GLU A 213 0.83 -17.57 -17.52
CA GLU A 213 -0.15 -17.30 -16.47
C GLU A 213 0.30 -16.11 -15.63
N ILE A 214 -0.40 -14.97 -15.73
CA ILE A 214 -0.03 -13.75 -14.99
C ILE A 214 -1.10 -13.37 -13.98
N GLY A 215 -0.64 -13.20 -12.75
CA GLY A 215 -1.28 -12.38 -11.73
C GLY A 215 -0.25 -11.38 -11.19
N PHE A 216 -0.60 -10.18 -10.77
CA PHE A 216 -1.93 -9.54 -10.72
C PHE A 216 -1.77 -8.02 -10.99
N GLY A 217 -2.86 -7.24 -10.93
CA GLY A 217 -2.86 -5.80 -11.23
C GLY A 217 -3.93 -5.42 -12.26
N PHE A 218 -3.72 -4.32 -12.99
CA PHE A 218 -4.42 -4.10 -14.27
C PHE A 218 -3.47 -4.50 -15.41
N LEU A 219 -4.00 -5.08 -16.49
CA LEU A 219 -3.22 -5.31 -17.70
C LEU A 219 -3.37 -4.11 -18.64
N VAL A 220 -2.27 -3.68 -19.24
CA VAL A 220 -2.24 -2.66 -20.30
C VAL A 220 -1.73 -3.29 -21.59
N ASP A 221 -2.39 -3.02 -22.72
CA ASP A 221 -2.01 -3.53 -24.05
C ASP A 221 -1.44 -2.47 -25.00
N THR A 222 -0.95 -2.92 -26.15
CA THR A 222 -0.29 -2.07 -27.18
C THR A 222 -1.19 -1.01 -27.81
N ASP A 223 -2.50 -1.10 -27.64
CA ASP A 223 -3.43 -0.08 -28.12
C ASP A 223 -3.69 0.99 -27.04
N GLY A 224 -3.10 0.83 -25.85
CA GLY A 224 -3.30 1.71 -24.70
C GLY A 224 -4.54 1.36 -23.86
N LYS A 225 -5.12 0.17 -24.06
CA LYS A 225 -6.33 -0.27 -23.35
C LYS A 225 -5.97 -0.88 -22.00
N VAL A 226 -6.81 -0.61 -21.00
CA VAL A 226 -6.64 -1.08 -19.63
C VAL A 226 -7.77 -2.05 -19.27
N TYR A 227 -7.39 -3.23 -18.78
CA TYR A 227 -8.31 -4.30 -18.42
C TYR A 227 -8.60 -4.29 -16.92
N VAL A 228 -9.82 -3.88 -16.53
CA VAL A 228 -10.21 -3.63 -15.13
C VAL A 228 -11.15 -4.74 -14.61
N PRO A 229 -10.80 -5.48 -13.55
CA PRO A 229 -11.64 -6.54 -13.00
C PRO A 229 -12.95 -6.03 -12.37
N LYS A 230 -14.04 -6.82 -12.44
CA LYS A 230 -15.36 -6.44 -11.88
C LYS A 230 -15.63 -6.87 -10.44
N GLY A 231 -15.23 -8.08 -10.05
CA GLY A 231 -15.86 -8.80 -8.94
C GLY A 231 -15.08 -8.85 -7.62
N VAL A 232 -14.11 -7.94 -7.41
CA VAL A 232 -13.41 -7.78 -6.12
C VAL A 232 -13.19 -6.27 -5.92
N PRO A 233 -13.55 -5.68 -4.76
CA PRO A 233 -13.17 -4.29 -4.47
C PRO A 233 -11.65 -4.19 -4.40
N LEU A 234 -11.06 -3.31 -5.21
CA LEU A 234 -9.62 -3.30 -5.50
C LEU A 234 -8.75 -2.91 -4.30
N GLY A 235 -9.36 -2.38 -3.23
CA GLY A 235 -8.79 -2.29 -1.89
C GLY A 235 -9.75 -2.92 -0.89
N ARG A 236 -9.20 -3.65 0.10
CA ARG A 236 -9.94 -4.30 1.19
C ARG A 236 -9.75 -3.51 2.49
N GLN A 237 -10.75 -3.51 3.37
CA GLN A 237 -10.75 -2.75 4.62
C GLN A 237 -10.96 -3.67 5.83
N GLY A 238 -10.12 -3.52 6.86
CA GLY A 238 -10.23 -4.22 8.16
C GLY A 238 -10.49 -3.20 9.28
N TRP A 239 -11.68 -2.60 9.28
CA TRP A 239 -11.95 -1.38 10.05
C TRP A 239 -11.86 -1.55 11.58
N ASP A 240 -12.54 -2.56 12.14
CA ASP A 240 -12.61 -2.75 13.59
C ASP A 240 -11.25 -3.15 14.20
N ASP A 241 -10.43 -3.89 13.45
CA ASP A 241 -9.05 -4.21 13.82
C ASP A 241 -8.15 -2.96 13.76
N GLY A 242 -8.34 -2.12 12.74
CA GLY A 242 -7.51 -0.94 12.47
C GLY A 242 -7.51 0.10 13.59
N LEU A 243 -8.60 0.21 14.37
CA LEU A 243 -8.68 1.17 15.48
C LEU A 243 -7.88 0.78 16.73
N ARG A 244 -7.15 -0.35 16.70
CA ARG A 244 -6.23 -0.76 17.78
C ARG A 244 -4.96 0.10 17.84
N CYS A 245 -4.55 0.71 16.73
CA CYS A 245 -3.52 1.75 16.76
C CYS A 245 -3.83 2.92 15.83
N VAL A 246 -3.60 4.13 16.34
CA VAL A 246 -3.89 5.38 15.64
C VAL A 246 -2.75 6.39 15.80
N VAL A 247 -2.56 7.21 14.77
CA VAL A 247 -1.70 8.40 14.83
C VAL A 247 -2.59 9.62 15.01
N ILE A 248 -2.38 10.40 16.07
CA ILE A 248 -3.13 11.61 16.41
C ILE A 248 -2.24 12.81 16.10
N ASN A 249 -2.66 13.70 15.20
CA ASN A 249 -1.90 14.93 14.93
C ASN A 249 -2.42 16.10 15.78
N LYS A 250 -1.63 16.52 16.78
CA LYS A 250 -1.81 17.74 17.58
C LYS A 250 -0.88 18.89 17.17
N ALA A 251 0.01 18.69 16.20
CA ALA A 251 0.85 19.74 15.63
C ALA A 251 0.01 20.74 14.83
N THR A 252 0.53 21.95 14.63
CA THR A 252 -0.20 23.05 13.96
C THR A 252 -0.36 22.89 12.45
N GLN A 253 0.27 21.87 11.83
CA GLN A 253 0.28 21.68 10.38
C GLN A 253 0.12 20.19 9.99
N PRO A 254 -0.42 19.88 8.79
CA PRO A 254 -0.51 18.52 8.28
C PRO A 254 0.85 17.83 8.15
N VAL A 255 0.93 16.53 8.43
CA VAL A 255 2.10 15.69 8.13
C VAL A 255 1.80 14.79 6.93
N PRO A 256 2.47 14.97 5.77
CA PRO A 256 2.33 14.05 4.64
C PRO A 256 3.07 12.74 4.92
N VAL A 257 2.40 11.60 4.75
CA VAL A 257 3.00 10.27 4.89
C VAL A 257 3.12 9.61 3.52
N THR A 258 4.34 9.16 3.23
CA THR A 258 4.68 8.43 2.01
C THR A 258 5.06 6.98 2.29
N ARG A 259 5.05 6.14 1.26
CA ARG A 259 5.42 4.71 1.30
C ARG A 259 6.41 4.41 0.18
N THR A 260 7.33 3.47 0.41
CA THR A 260 8.22 2.94 -0.64
C THR A 260 7.62 1.74 -1.36
N GLN A 261 8.21 1.45 -2.52
CA GLN A 261 8.03 0.24 -3.31
C GLN A 261 9.41 -0.34 -3.58
N PHE A 262 9.58 -1.64 -3.36
CA PHE A 262 10.78 -2.41 -3.71
C PHE A 262 10.39 -3.49 -4.74
N PRO A 263 11.33 -3.98 -5.58
CA PRO A 263 12.78 -3.73 -5.58
C PRO A 263 13.31 -3.02 -6.84
N GLY A 264 14.53 -2.48 -6.76
CA GLY A 264 15.29 -1.95 -7.92
C GLY A 264 15.57 -0.46 -7.80
N ASP A 265 14.56 0.36 -8.07
CA ASP A 265 14.59 1.82 -7.88
C ASP A 265 13.50 2.20 -6.85
N GLU A 266 13.91 2.69 -5.68
CA GLU A 266 12.97 3.15 -4.64
C GLU A 266 12.08 4.27 -5.17
N SER A 267 10.77 4.01 -5.25
CA SER A 267 9.78 5.02 -5.61
C SER A 267 8.91 5.38 -4.40
N TYR A 268 8.83 6.67 -4.09
CA TYR A 268 7.98 7.20 -3.01
C TYR A 268 6.59 7.54 -3.53
N TYR A 269 5.56 7.12 -2.80
CA TYR A 269 4.16 7.37 -3.15
C TYR A 269 3.37 7.82 -1.94
N MET A 270 2.23 8.48 -2.17
CA MET A 270 1.31 8.89 -1.12
C MET A 270 0.69 7.68 -0.40
N ALA A 271 0.63 7.74 0.94
CA ALA A 271 -0.10 6.79 1.78
C ALA A 271 -1.33 7.47 2.41
N GLU A 272 -1.10 8.51 3.22
CA GLU A 272 -2.14 9.36 3.82
C GLU A 272 -1.57 10.76 4.18
N THR A 273 -2.43 11.73 4.51
CA THR A 273 -1.99 12.94 5.23
C THR A 273 -2.62 13.01 6.61
N LEU A 274 -1.79 13.25 7.63
CA LEU A 274 -2.22 13.32 9.02
C LEU A 274 -2.63 14.77 9.34
N LEU A 275 -3.93 15.04 9.44
CA LEU A 275 -4.46 16.40 9.61
C LEU A 275 -4.53 16.86 11.09
N PRO A 276 -4.21 18.12 11.42
CA PRO A 276 -4.32 18.67 12.77
C PRO A 276 -5.71 18.52 13.37
N GLY A 277 -5.78 18.04 14.63
CA GLY A 277 -7.02 17.78 15.36
C GLY A 277 -7.70 16.45 15.02
N TYR A 278 -7.11 15.64 14.14
CA TYR A 278 -7.63 14.33 13.75
C TYR A 278 -6.71 13.19 14.19
N ALA A 279 -7.30 12.00 14.26
CA ALA A 279 -6.59 10.74 14.25
C ALA A 279 -6.65 10.10 12.85
N SER A 280 -5.68 9.26 12.52
CA SER A 280 -5.71 8.36 11.37
C SER A 280 -5.34 6.95 11.83
N ILE A 281 -5.88 5.93 11.16
CA ILE A 281 -5.14 4.66 11.08
C ILE A 281 -3.88 4.92 10.26
N SER A 282 -2.72 4.48 10.72
CA SER A 282 -1.50 4.51 9.91
C SER A 282 -1.57 3.37 8.89
N SER A 283 -1.10 3.58 7.67
CA SER A 283 -0.94 2.47 6.73
C SER A 283 0.14 1.49 7.22
N PRO A 284 -0.07 0.16 7.16
CA PRO A 284 0.99 -0.81 7.41
C PRO A 284 2.03 -0.79 6.27
N GLY A 285 3.32 -0.84 6.61
CA GLY A 285 4.43 -0.99 5.66
C GLY A 285 5.63 -0.10 5.94
N HIS A 286 6.53 0.00 4.95
CA HIS A 286 7.67 0.93 4.98
C HIS A 286 7.19 2.35 4.65
N LEU A 287 6.72 3.05 5.69
CA LEU A 287 6.32 4.44 5.63
C LEU A 287 7.47 5.41 5.95
N TYR A 288 7.36 6.63 5.42
CA TYR A 288 8.24 7.76 5.65
C TYR A 288 7.39 9.02 5.82
N TRP A 289 7.52 9.70 6.97
CA TRP A 289 6.71 10.84 7.35
C TRP A 289 7.47 12.13 7.04
N GLY A 290 6.93 12.94 6.12
CA GLY A 290 7.52 14.20 5.70
C GLY A 290 7.54 15.28 6.78
N HIS A 291 8.28 16.35 6.51
CA HIS A 291 8.16 17.60 7.26
C HIS A 291 6.72 18.12 7.28
N LYS A 292 6.26 18.62 8.44
CA LYS A 292 4.89 19.14 8.57
C LYS A 292 4.72 20.39 7.72
N GLY A 293 3.53 20.58 7.14
CA GLY A 293 3.22 21.67 6.22
C GLY A 293 3.80 21.55 4.81
N LYS A 294 4.68 20.58 4.51
CA LYS A 294 5.10 20.33 3.13
C LYS A 294 3.97 19.67 2.32
N PRO A 295 3.78 20.03 1.04
CA PRO A 295 2.86 19.32 0.15
C PRO A 295 3.25 17.85 -0.04
N MET A 296 2.26 16.97 -0.15
CA MET A 296 2.47 15.55 -0.44
C MET A 296 3.35 15.31 -1.68
N VAL A 297 3.14 16.10 -2.74
CA VAL A 297 3.90 16.00 -4.00
C VAL A 297 5.38 16.37 -3.85
N ASP A 298 5.77 17.13 -2.82
CA ASP A 298 7.16 17.46 -2.56
C ASP A 298 7.86 16.36 -1.75
N VAL A 299 7.15 15.73 -0.81
CA VAL A 299 7.66 14.63 0.01
C VAL A 299 7.64 13.28 -0.73
N ALA A 300 6.72 13.09 -1.68
CA ALA A 300 6.64 11.90 -2.54
C ALA A 300 7.62 11.93 -3.73
N LYS A 301 8.50 12.94 -3.84
CA LYS A 301 9.58 12.93 -4.83
C LYS A 301 10.68 11.93 -4.45
N TRP A 302 11.25 11.32 -5.47
CA TRP A 302 12.60 10.76 -5.45
C TRP A 302 13.50 11.73 -6.21
N ASP A 303 14.38 12.44 -5.52
CA ASP A 303 15.45 13.19 -6.15
C ASP A 303 16.69 12.29 -6.23
N GLY A 304 17.14 11.96 -7.44
CA GLY A 304 18.33 11.12 -7.68
C GLY A 304 19.67 11.76 -7.28
N THR A 305 19.62 12.82 -6.48
CA THR A 305 20.73 13.58 -5.91
C THR A 305 21.06 13.17 -4.48
N LEU A 306 20.09 12.66 -3.70
CA LEU A 306 20.28 12.30 -2.30
C LEU A 306 19.84 10.85 -2.03
N PRO A 307 20.76 9.92 -1.72
CA PRO A 307 20.44 8.52 -1.42
C PRO A 307 19.92 8.33 0.01
N GLY A 308 19.01 9.20 0.48
CA GLY A 308 18.44 9.08 1.81
C GLY A 308 17.43 10.16 2.19
N ASN A 309 16.54 9.79 3.09
CA ASN A 309 15.27 10.47 3.36
C ASN A 309 15.37 11.74 4.22
N PHE A 310 16.18 12.71 3.82
CA PHE A 310 16.42 13.95 4.60
C PHE A 310 15.17 14.84 4.72
N ASP A 311 14.22 14.74 3.80
CA ASP A 311 12.96 15.52 3.85
C ASP A 311 11.81 14.81 4.61
N LYS A 312 12.09 13.63 5.19
CA LYS A 312 11.13 12.79 5.92
C LYS A 312 11.72 12.39 7.29
N PRO A 313 11.56 13.20 8.37
CA PRO A 313 12.26 12.98 9.64
C PRO A 313 11.95 11.66 10.37
N PHE A 314 10.81 11.01 10.12
CA PHE A 314 10.44 9.76 10.81
C PHE A 314 10.04 8.65 9.83
N ILE A 315 10.17 7.41 10.29
CA ILE A 315 9.85 6.20 9.53
C ILE A 315 8.86 5.30 10.26
N TRP A 316 8.24 4.43 9.46
CA TRP A 316 7.31 3.38 9.86
C TRP A 316 6.01 3.97 10.45
N GLY A 317 5.33 3.31 11.38
CA GLY A 317 3.99 3.71 11.80
C GLY A 317 3.29 2.67 12.66
N CYS A 318 2.08 2.28 12.26
CA CYS A 318 1.25 1.36 13.03
C CYS A 318 0.40 0.40 12.20
N SER A 319 -0.04 -0.67 12.84
CA SER A 319 -1.08 -1.59 12.37
C SER A 319 -1.96 -2.04 13.55
N ALA A 320 -2.95 -2.91 13.29
CA ALA A 320 -3.72 -3.56 14.33
C ALA A 320 -2.84 -4.36 15.31
N ASP A 321 -1.77 -4.98 14.81
CA ASP A 321 -0.91 -5.91 15.54
C ASP A 321 0.23 -5.22 16.31
N GLY A 322 0.49 -3.94 16.08
CA GLY A 322 1.62 -3.28 16.74
C GLY A 322 1.96 -1.89 16.23
N TYR A 323 2.85 -1.26 16.97
CA TYR A 323 3.48 0.02 16.64
C TYR A 323 4.97 -0.17 16.39
N ASN A 324 5.52 0.62 15.49
CA ASN A 324 6.95 0.67 15.23
C ASN A 324 7.25 2.02 14.58
N VAL A 325 7.87 2.95 15.31
CA VAL A 325 8.19 4.30 14.82
C VAL A 325 9.64 4.62 15.17
N GLY A 326 10.40 5.20 14.24
CA GLY A 326 11.81 5.56 14.44
C GLY A 326 12.22 6.83 13.72
N HIS A 327 13.41 7.36 14.06
CA HIS A 327 14.06 8.41 13.29
C HIS A 327 14.49 7.90 11.92
N ALA A 328 14.34 8.73 10.89
CA ALA A 328 14.62 8.36 9.51
C ALA A 328 16.11 8.40 9.13
N GLU A 329 16.42 7.75 8.01
CA GLU A 329 17.76 7.56 7.48
C GLU A 329 18.50 8.87 7.20
N GLY A 330 17.87 9.84 6.53
CA GLY A 330 18.51 11.12 6.22
C GLY A 330 19.04 11.83 7.46
N PHE A 331 18.32 11.72 8.58
CA PHE A 331 18.69 12.31 9.87
C PHE A 331 19.57 11.40 10.75
N THR A 332 19.95 10.21 10.30
CA THR A 332 20.65 9.23 11.15
C THR A 332 21.89 8.63 10.52
N TRP A 333 22.08 8.70 9.21
CA TRP A 333 23.38 8.45 8.57
C TRP A 333 24.27 9.70 8.75
N PRO A 334 25.37 9.63 9.53
CA PRO A 334 26.17 10.82 9.83
C PRO A 334 26.84 11.43 8.60
N GLU A 335 27.15 10.62 7.59
CA GLU A 335 27.74 11.05 6.33
C GLU A 335 26.77 11.94 5.54
N LEU A 336 25.52 11.50 5.39
CA LEU A 336 24.48 12.26 4.68
C LEU A 336 24.01 13.49 5.47
N ARG A 337 23.95 13.41 6.81
CA ARG A 337 23.73 14.62 7.64
C ARG A 337 24.86 15.64 7.45
N ALA A 338 26.12 15.19 7.42
CA ALA A 338 27.26 16.08 7.23
C ALA A 338 27.26 16.73 5.83
N GLU A 339 26.92 15.98 4.79
CA GLU A 339 26.76 16.50 3.42
C GLU A 339 25.68 17.59 3.36
N MET A 340 24.48 17.31 3.89
CA MET A 340 23.37 18.28 3.93
C MET A 340 23.66 19.49 4.82
N ARG A 341 24.35 19.31 5.94
CA ARG A 341 24.84 20.41 6.79
C ARG A 341 25.84 21.28 6.02
N ASP A 342 26.80 20.68 5.33
CA ASP A 342 27.87 21.41 4.64
C ASP A 342 27.31 22.17 3.41
N GLU A 343 26.31 21.62 2.70
CA GLU A 343 25.56 22.33 1.66
C GLU A 343 24.72 23.50 2.23
N TYR A 344 24.13 23.35 3.42
CA TYR A 344 23.45 24.44 4.14
C TYR A 344 24.45 25.54 4.56
N LEU A 345 25.59 25.16 5.16
CA LEU A 345 26.63 26.11 5.60
C LEU A 345 27.33 26.80 4.41
N ALA A 346 27.34 26.19 3.23
CA ALA A 346 27.75 26.82 1.97
C ALA A 346 26.71 27.83 1.43
N GLY A 347 25.45 27.74 1.89
CA GLY A 347 24.33 28.55 1.39
C GLY A 347 23.71 28.02 0.09
N ASN A 348 23.94 26.74 -0.23
CA ASN A 348 23.37 26.09 -1.43
C ASN A 348 21.91 25.64 -1.18
N ILE A 349 21.58 25.27 0.06
CA ILE A 349 20.23 24.92 0.51
C ILE A 349 19.85 25.70 1.79
N GLU A 350 18.55 25.83 2.05
CA GLU A 350 18.04 26.40 3.29
C GLU A 350 18.01 25.33 4.40
N ALA A 351 18.36 25.69 5.63
CA ALA A 351 18.14 24.81 6.78
C ALA A 351 16.65 24.58 7.01
N ILE A 352 16.28 23.36 7.41
CA ILE A 352 14.91 22.98 7.75
C ILE A 352 14.45 23.84 8.94
N PRO A 353 13.39 24.67 8.80
CA PRO A 353 12.88 25.48 9.89
C PRO A 353 12.20 24.64 10.99
N GLN A 354 12.26 25.08 12.26
CA GLN A 354 11.68 24.34 13.39
C GLN A 354 10.16 24.15 13.24
N GLU A 355 9.46 25.11 12.62
CA GLU A 355 8.03 25.04 12.31
C GLU A 355 7.66 23.92 11.32
N HIS A 356 8.63 23.32 10.63
CA HIS A 356 8.46 22.16 9.75
C HIS A 356 8.84 20.83 10.41
N LEU A 357 9.38 20.85 11.64
CA LEU A 357 9.73 19.68 12.46
C LEU A 357 8.74 19.47 13.61
N TYR A 358 8.63 18.23 14.07
CA TYR A 358 7.71 17.81 15.12
C TYR A 358 8.34 16.77 16.04
N ARG A 359 7.73 16.59 17.21
CA ARG A 359 8.00 15.48 18.13
C ARG A 359 6.92 14.41 18.00
N ILE A 360 7.30 13.16 18.23
CA ILE A 360 6.40 12.01 18.32
C ILE A 360 6.43 11.49 19.75
N LYS A 361 5.27 11.38 20.39
CA LYS A 361 5.09 10.66 21.67
C LYS A 361 4.34 9.37 21.40
N LEU A 362 4.72 8.27 22.04
CA LEU A 362 4.02 6.99 21.89
C LEU A 362 3.44 6.53 23.21
N TYR A 363 2.12 6.37 23.25
CA TYR A 363 1.38 5.87 24.40
C TYR A 363 0.86 4.46 24.14
N ARG A 364 0.87 3.62 25.17
CA ARG A 364 0.33 2.25 25.17
C ARG A 364 -0.77 2.12 26.22
N GLN A 365 -1.89 1.49 25.86
CA GLN A 365 -3.00 1.20 26.76
C GLN A 365 -3.22 -0.31 26.76
N ASP A 366 -2.90 -0.98 27.87
CA ASP A 366 -2.99 -2.45 27.95
C ASP A 366 -4.43 -2.98 28.17
N ASP A 367 -5.36 -2.12 28.60
CA ASP A 367 -6.80 -2.45 28.73
C ASP A 367 -7.65 -1.24 28.31
N PRO A 368 -8.81 -1.40 27.63
CA PRO A 368 -9.66 -0.27 27.24
C PRO A 368 -10.18 0.62 28.39
N GLY A 369 -10.10 0.13 29.64
CA GLY A 369 -10.46 0.85 30.86
C GLY A 369 -9.27 1.36 31.69
N SER A 370 -8.02 1.12 31.29
CA SER A 370 -6.83 1.65 31.96
C SER A 370 -6.37 2.96 31.32
N ALA A 371 -5.53 3.73 32.02
CA ALA A 371 -4.92 4.93 31.45
C ALA A 371 -3.83 4.55 30.44
N ALA A 372 -3.73 5.28 29.33
CA ALA A 372 -2.64 5.11 28.39
C ALA A 372 -1.33 5.64 29.01
N VAL A 373 -0.27 4.83 28.93
CA VAL A 373 1.04 5.11 29.53
C VAL A 373 2.03 5.50 28.43
N LEU A 374 2.66 6.66 28.58
CA LEU A 374 3.75 7.12 27.71
C LEU A 374 4.91 6.11 27.74
N GLN A 375 5.23 5.53 26.59
CA GLN A 375 6.36 4.63 26.38
C GLN A 375 7.64 5.42 26.10
N GLY A 376 7.52 6.54 25.39
CA GLY A 376 8.63 7.45 25.12
C GLY A 376 8.32 8.54 24.10
N GLU A 377 9.31 9.40 23.85
CA GLU A 377 9.29 10.45 22.84
C GLU A 377 10.46 10.29 21.85
N LEU A 378 10.24 10.64 20.59
CA LEU A 378 11.25 10.78 19.53
C LEU A 378 11.14 12.20 18.96
N PHE A 379 12.25 12.94 18.94
CA PHE A 379 12.28 14.35 18.55
C PHE A 379 13.66 14.76 18.02
N TYR A 380 13.85 16.06 17.76
CA TYR A 380 15.09 16.65 17.27
C TYR A 380 15.54 17.82 18.14
N GLU A 381 16.85 18.04 18.23
CA GLU A 381 17.45 19.23 18.85
C GLU A 381 18.46 19.86 17.88
N TRP A 382 18.40 21.19 17.76
CA TRP A 382 19.43 21.96 17.05
C TRP A 382 20.70 22.03 17.90
N ASP A 383 21.84 21.60 17.36
CA ASP A 383 23.11 21.62 18.09
C ASP A 383 23.93 22.92 17.92
N GLY A 384 23.65 23.66 16.85
CA GLY A 384 24.40 24.83 16.40
C GLY A 384 24.38 24.93 14.88
N ASP A 385 24.58 23.80 14.20
CA ASP A 385 24.73 23.70 12.74
C ASP A 385 23.83 22.61 12.11
N GLU A 386 23.43 21.57 12.86
CA GLU A 386 22.53 20.49 12.37
C GLU A 386 21.40 20.10 13.36
N TRP A 387 20.32 19.52 12.83
CA TRP A 387 19.25 18.91 13.62
C TRP A 387 19.61 17.48 14.01
N LEU A 388 19.97 17.27 15.27
CA LEU A 388 20.33 15.94 15.79
C LEU A 388 19.12 15.19 16.36
N PRO A 389 18.97 13.89 16.08
CA PRO A 389 17.91 13.07 16.68
C PRO A 389 18.08 12.93 18.20
N ARG A 390 16.95 12.83 18.89
CA ARG A 390 16.81 12.73 20.35
C ARG A 390 15.64 11.83 20.74
N ALA A 391 15.76 11.21 21.91
CA ALA A 391 14.75 10.31 22.42
C ALA A 391 14.71 10.26 23.96
N THR A 392 13.54 10.03 24.53
CA THR A 392 13.33 9.77 25.98
C THR A 392 12.31 8.64 26.21
N GLY A 393 12.34 8.00 27.39
CA GLY A 393 11.34 7.01 27.83
C GLY A 393 11.82 5.56 27.95
N ASP A 394 11.04 4.74 28.64
CA ASP A 394 11.39 3.36 29.00
C ASP A 394 11.15 2.34 27.86
N GLY A 395 10.29 2.68 26.90
CA GLY A 395 9.97 1.86 25.73
C GLY A 395 10.93 2.07 24.53
N LEU A 396 12.04 2.77 24.73
CA LEU A 396 13.03 3.05 23.69
C LEU A 396 13.88 1.83 23.34
N ILE A 397 14.17 1.72 22.05
CA ILE A 397 15.19 0.82 21.51
C ILE A 397 16.19 1.67 20.73
N THR A 398 17.41 1.79 21.27
CA THR A 398 18.56 2.29 20.53
C THR A 398 18.96 1.26 19.47
N ILE A 399 19.04 1.66 18.21
CA ILE A 399 19.42 0.76 17.11
C ILE A 399 20.96 0.79 16.95
N ASP A 400 21.54 1.98 16.87
CA ASP A 400 22.97 2.27 16.85
C ASP A 400 23.23 3.57 17.64
N GLN A 401 23.95 3.44 18.76
CA GLN A 401 24.28 4.55 19.64
C GLN A 401 25.26 5.56 19.00
N ALA A 402 26.13 5.14 18.07
CA ALA A 402 27.07 6.03 17.39
C ALA A 402 26.36 6.94 16.37
N ARG A 403 25.22 6.49 15.83
CA ARG A 403 24.36 7.23 14.89
C ARG A 403 23.27 8.05 15.57
N SER A 404 23.04 7.83 16.87
CA SER A 404 21.87 8.33 17.61
C SER A 404 20.55 7.89 16.97
N THR A 405 20.45 6.62 16.55
CA THR A 405 19.22 6.03 16.01
C THR A 405 18.36 5.43 17.11
N TYR A 406 17.10 5.85 17.18
CA TYR A 406 16.13 5.38 18.16
C TYR A 406 14.82 4.96 17.49
N ARG A 407 14.15 3.98 18.07
CA ARG A 407 12.76 3.63 17.77
C ARG A 407 11.96 3.32 19.03
N ILE A 408 10.64 3.41 18.92
CA ILE A 408 9.69 2.87 19.89
C ILE A 408 8.85 1.83 19.13
N SER A 409 8.88 0.57 19.57
CA SER A 409 8.21 -0.53 18.86
C SER A 409 7.66 -1.59 19.81
N GLY A 410 6.48 -2.13 19.52
CA GLY A 410 5.87 -3.16 20.35
C GLY A 410 4.63 -3.79 19.71
N HIS A 411 4.36 -5.05 20.08
CA HIS A 411 3.18 -5.80 19.68
C HIS A 411 1.96 -5.41 20.54
N LEU A 412 0.77 -5.47 19.94
CA LEU A 412 -0.52 -5.32 20.60
C LEU A 412 -1.26 -6.66 20.58
N GLY A 413 -1.64 -7.15 21.77
CA GLY A 413 -2.59 -8.25 21.93
C GLY A 413 -4.05 -7.77 21.98
N ASP A 414 -4.99 -8.69 22.18
CA ASP A 414 -6.42 -8.41 22.24
C ASP A 414 -6.76 -7.34 23.28
N GLY A 415 -7.63 -6.38 22.92
CA GLY A 415 -8.03 -5.27 23.78
C GLY A 415 -6.97 -4.17 23.98
N GLN A 416 -5.69 -4.46 23.73
CA GLN A 416 -4.60 -3.49 23.83
C GLN A 416 -4.66 -2.46 22.71
N ARG A 417 -4.21 -1.24 23.00
CA ARG A 417 -4.14 -0.12 22.05
C ARG A 417 -2.82 0.64 22.12
N ALA A 418 -2.48 1.32 21.04
CA ALA A 418 -1.44 2.34 21.02
C ALA A 418 -1.92 3.64 20.37
N PHE A 419 -1.35 4.75 20.83
CA PHE A 419 -1.61 6.09 20.31
C PHE A 419 -0.28 6.77 20.05
N ILE A 420 -0.01 7.08 18.79
CA ILE A 420 1.18 7.81 18.36
C ILE A 420 0.76 9.27 18.21
N VAL A 421 1.25 10.17 19.07
CA VAL A 421 0.84 11.58 19.10
C VAL A 421 1.93 12.44 18.48
N ILE A 422 1.58 13.20 17.45
CA ILE A 422 2.45 14.22 16.85
C ILE A 422 2.15 15.56 17.52
N GLU A 423 3.18 16.27 17.97
CA GLU A 423 3.10 17.64 18.48
C GLU A 423 4.16 18.52 17.80
N ASP A 424 3.98 19.85 17.82
CA ASP A 424 5.04 20.78 17.38
C ASP A 424 6.34 20.57 18.20
N LEU A 425 7.50 20.75 17.58
CA LEU A 425 8.81 20.43 18.17
C LEU A 425 9.20 21.35 19.34
#